data_AF-X7ZXQ0-F1
#
_entry.id   AF-X7ZXQ0-F1
#
_cell.length_a   1.000
_cell.length_b   1.000
_cell.length_c   1.000
_cell.angle_alpha   90.00
_cell.angle_beta   90.00
_cell.angle_gamma   90.00
#
_symmetry.space_group_name_H-M   'P 1'
#
loop_
_entity.id
_entity.type
_entity.pdbx_description
1 polymer ?
#
loop_
_entity_poly.entity_id
_entity_poly.type
_entity_poly.pdbx_seq_one_letter_code
_entity_poly.pdbx_strand_id
1 'polypeptide(L)'
;MTSIPVVLSAQGIVPIGFTDKTIGGYAERMLLSAPLLLPIPNGLDPRHAALTEPMAVGLHAVNKSGIERGETALVLGCGPIGIAIIAALKIRCVETIVASDFSPKRRALAATMGAVQTIDPRAVRRSTR
;
A
#
# COMPACT_ATOMS: atom_id res chain seq x y z
N MET A 1 -9.40 4.27 4.32
CA MET A 1 -9.27 4.95 3.03
C MET A 1 -8.31 6.10 3.26
N THR A 2 -7.19 6.15 2.54
CA THR A 2 -6.09 7.10 2.79
C THR A 2 -6.29 8.45 2.12
N SER A 3 -7.01 8.49 1.01
CA SER A 3 -7.49 9.73 0.38
C SER A 3 -8.56 9.44 -0.66
N ILE A 4 -9.43 10.42 -0.93
CA ILE A 4 -10.24 10.46 -2.15
C ILE A 4 -9.56 11.49 -3.06
N PRO A 5 -9.10 11.10 -4.27
CA PRO A 5 -8.55 12.08 -5.21
C PRO A 5 -9.67 12.98 -5.71
N VAL A 6 -9.56 14.28 -5.47
CA VAL A 6 -10.60 15.27 -5.76
C VAL A 6 -10.03 16.53 -6.38
N VAL A 7 -10.84 17.20 -7.19
CA VAL A 7 -10.65 18.58 -7.64
C VAL A 7 -11.59 19.48 -6.85
N LEU A 8 -11.02 20.49 -6.21
CA LEU A 8 -11.74 21.61 -5.61
C LEU A 8 -12.17 22.56 -6.73
N SER A 9 -13.48 22.80 -6.85
CA SER A 9 -14.09 23.68 -7.85
C SER A 9 -15.05 24.66 -7.18
N ALA A 10 -15.49 25.68 -7.93
CA ALA A 10 -16.52 26.61 -7.46
C ALA A 10 -17.87 25.91 -7.20
N GLN A 11 -18.12 24.78 -7.85
CA GLN A 11 -19.32 23.95 -7.69
C GLN A 11 -19.18 22.88 -6.60
N GLY A 12 -18.04 22.83 -5.91
CA GLY A 12 -17.76 21.89 -4.82
C GLY A 12 -16.60 20.94 -5.09
N ILE A 13 -16.59 19.82 -4.37
CA ILE A 13 -15.56 18.78 -4.42
C ILE A 13 -15.94 17.74 -5.49
N VAL A 14 -15.13 17.59 -6.52
CA VAL A 14 -15.39 16.67 -7.65
C VAL A 14 -14.39 15.52 -7.61
N PRO A 15 -14.83 14.25 -7.48
CA PRO A 15 -13.92 13.10 -7.50
C PRO A 15 -13.21 12.94 -8.85
N ILE A 16 -11.93 12.61 -8.82
CA ILE A 16 -11.14 12.31 -10.02
C ILE A 16 -11.39 10.87 -10.44
N GLY A 17 -11.63 10.64 -11.73
CA GLY A 17 -11.83 9.33 -12.34
C GLY A 17 -13.27 8.80 -12.30
N PHE A 18 -14.21 9.57 -11.74
CA PHE A 18 -15.63 9.18 -11.62
C PHE A 18 -16.57 10.08 -12.44
N THR A 19 -16.02 11.05 -13.19
CA THR A 19 -16.77 11.92 -14.10
C THR A 19 -16.04 12.06 -15.42
N ASP A 20 -16.75 12.52 -16.44
CA ASP A 20 -16.21 12.91 -17.76
C ASP A 20 -15.36 14.19 -17.70
N LYS A 21 -15.52 15.01 -16.65
CA LYS A 21 -14.83 16.30 -16.48
C LYS A 21 -13.50 16.22 -15.75
N THR A 22 -13.31 15.18 -14.93
CA THR A 22 -12.11 14.99 -14.09
C THR A 22 -11.50 13.63 -14.36
N ILE A 23 -10.85 13.47 -15.51
CA ILE A 23 -10.18 12.22 -15.88
C ILE A 23 -8.97 11.90 -14.99
N GLY A 24 -8.68 10.62 -14.83
CA GLY A 24 -7.58 10.12 -13.99
C GLY A 24 -6.19 10.29 -14.61
N GLY A 25 -5.18 9.72 -13.94
CA GLY A 25 -3.77 9.90 -14.30
C GLY A 25 -3.25 9.11 -15.52
N TYR A 26 -4.08 8.32 -16.20
CA TYR A 26 -3.71 7.68 -17.47
C TYR A 26 -3.89 8.63 -18.67
N ALA A 27 -3.23 9.79 -18.57
CA ALA A 27 -3.24 10.86 -19.55
C ALA A 27 -1.94 11.66 -19.45
N GLU A 28 -1.58 12.43 -20.48
CA GLU A 28 -0.41 13.30 -20.44
C GLU A 28 -0.53 14.43 -19.40
N ARG A 29 -1.78 14.79 -19.04
CA ARG A 29 -2.11 15.85 -18.08
C ARG A 29 -3.37 15.46 -17.31
N MET A 30 -3.47 15.91 -16.06
CA MET A 30 -4.68 15.78 -15.24
C MET A 30 -4.93 17.03 -14.41
N LEU A 31 -6.19 17.30 -14.08
CA LEU A 31 -6.57 18.40 -13.21
C LEU A 31 -6.34 18.00 -11.75
N LEU A 32 -5.65 18.85 -11.00
CA LEU A 32 -5.34 18.67 -9.59
C LEU A 32 -5.53 19.97 -8.84
N SER A 33 -5.85 19.88 -7.55
CA SER A 33 -5.93 21.05 -6.67
C SER A 33 -4.61 21.28 -5.98
N ALA A 34 -3.98 22.43 -6.23
CA ALA A 34 -2.68 22.79 -5.65
C ALA A 34 -2.57 22.58 -4.13
N PRO A 35 -3.60 22.85 -3.29
CA PRO A 35 -3.54 22.61 -1.85
C PRO A 35 -3.43 21.12 -1.45
N LEU A 36 -3.73 20.19 -2.36
CA LEU A 36 -3.67 18.74 -2.14
C LEU A 36 -2.39 18.11 -2.70
N LEU A 37 -1.50 18.91 -3.27
CA LEU A 37 -0.23 18.45 -3.82
C LEU A 37 0.88 18.49 -2.79
N LEU A 38 1.69 17.44 -2.77
CA LEU A 38 2.93 17.39 -2.01
C LEU A 38 4.12 17.50 -2.96
N PRO A 39 5.10 18.37 -2.67
CA PRO A 39 6.32 18.42 -3.47
C PRO A 39 7.08 17.10 -3.33
N ILE A 40 7.62 16.61 -4.44
CA ILE A 40 8.54 15.47 -4.41
C ILE A 40 9.85 15.94 -3.76
N PRO A 41 10.25 15.38 -2.61
CA PRO A 41 11.45 15.83 -1.92
C PRO A 41 12.72 15.36 -2.66
N ASN A 42 13.89 15.86 -2.21
CA ASN A 42 15.21 15.25 -2.37
C ASN A 42 15.61 14.72 -3.76
N GLY A 43 15.04 15.25 -4.84
CA GLY A 43 15.31 14.78 -6.20
C GLY A 43 14.85 13.34 -6.48
N LEU A 44 13.90 12.81 -5.70
CA LEU A 44 13.37 11.46 -5.88
C LEU A 44 12.80 11.27 -7.30
N ASP A 45 13.14 10.15 -7.94
CA ASP A 45 12.61 9.80 -9.27
C ASP A 45 11.07 9.80 -9.26
N PRO A 46 10.40 10.51 -10.20
CA PRO A 46 8.94 10.58 -10.24
C PRO A 46 8.23 9.22 -10.31
N ARG A 47 8.86 8.19 -10.89
CA ARG A 47 8.32 6.83 -10.96
C ARG A 47 8.27 6.17 -9.58
N HIS A 48 9.22 6.49 -8.70
CA HIS A 48 9.17 6.05 -7.31
C HIS A 48 8.17 6.88 -6.50
N ALA A 49 8.11 8.20 -6.74
CA ALA A 49 7.14 9.08 -6.09
C ALA A 49 5.69 8.67 -6.39
N ALA A 50 5.42 8.11 -7.58
CA ALA A 50 4.10 7.57 -7.93
C ALA A 50 3.63 6.42 -7.01
N LEU A 51 4.55 5.74 -6.31
CA LEU A 51 4.22 4.68 -5.34
C LEU A 51 3.76 5.23 -3.99
N THR A 52 3.77 6.55 -3.79
CA THR A 52 3.42 7.17 -2.49
C THR A 52 2.02 6.77 -2.02
N GLU A 53 1.03 6.80 -2.91
CA GLU A 53 -0.36 6.45 -2.57
C GLU A 53 -0.51 4.99 -2.10
N PRO A 54 -0.08 3.96 -2.86
CA PRO A 54 -0.23 2.58 -2.40
C PRO A 54 0.61 2.29 -1.15
N MET A 55 1.76 2.95 -0.98
CA MET A 55 2.56 2.84 0.25
C MET A 55 1.83 3.46 1.46
N ALA A 56 1.18 4.62 1.27
CA ALA A 56 0.39 5.26 2.30
C ALA A 56 -0.78 4.38 2.75
N VAL A 57 -1.43 3.65 1.84
CA VAL A 57 -2.48 2.66 2.17
C VAL A 57 -1.96 1.61 3.15
N GLY A 58 -0.80 1.03 2.86
CA GLY A 58 -0.18 0.03 3.74
C GLY A 58 0.21 0.59 5.11
N LEU A 59 0.81 1.78 5.13
CA LEU A 59 1.16 2.47 6.38
C LEU A 59 -0.08 2.79 7.23
N HIS A 60 -1.16 3.26 6.60
CA HIS A 60 -2.41 3.52 7.29
C HIS A 60 -3.03 2.25 7.88
N ALA A 61 -2.97 1.12 7.16
CA ALA A 61 -3.44 -0.16 7.68
C ALA A 61 -2.65 -0.60 8.93
N VAL A 62 -1.32 -0.45 8.91
CA VAL A 62 -0.47 -0.75 10.08
C VAL A 62 -0.75 0.19 11.25
N ASN A 63 -0.90 1.50 10.99
CA ASN A 63 -1.26 2.44 12.06
C ASN A 63 -2.63 2.12 12.68
N LYS A 64 -3.59 1.66 11.86
CA LYS A 64 -4.92 1.29 12.33
C LYS A 64 -4.95 -0.05 13.06
N SER A 65 -4.03 -0.97 12.80
CA SER A 65 -3.99 -2.26 13.49
C SER A 65 -3.57 -2.12 14.96
N GLY A 66 -2.92 -1.01 15.33
CA GLY A 66 -2.43 -0.79 16.70
C GLY A 66 -1.31 -1.76 17.09
N ILE A 67 -0.61 -2.35 16.11
CA ILE A 67 0.42 -3.35 16.38
C ILE A 67 1.62 -2.72 17.09
N GLU A 68 2.06 -3.36 18.16
CA GLU A 68 3.20 -2.95 18.98
C GLU A 68 4.45 -3.79 18.71
N ARG A 69 5.59 -3.32 19.21
CA ARG A 69 6.85 -4.05 19.09
C ARG A 69 6.77 -5.34 19.91
N GLY A 70 7.23 -6.45 19.31
CA GLY A 70 7.19 -7.78 19.93
C GLY A 70 5.94 -8.59 19.56
N GLU A 71 4.92 -7.97 18.98
CA GLU A 71 3.76 -8.68 18.45
C GLU A 71 4.07 -9.35 17.10
N THR A 72 3.23 -10.30 16.72
CA THR A 72 3.34 -11.03 15.45
C THR A 72 2.30 -10.52 14.46
N ALA A 73 2.76 -10.15 13.26
CA ALA A 73 1.90 -9.75 12.15
C ALA A 73 1.70 -10.90 11.17
N LEU A 74 0.44 -11.11 10.74
CA LEU A 74 0.10 -11.95 9.59
C LEU A 74 -0.45 -11.07 8.45
N VAL A 75 0.23 -11.08 7.30
CA VAL A 75 -0.20 -10.38 6.10
C VAL A 75 -0.76 -11.38 5.09
N LEU A 76 -2.07 -11.27 4.83
CA LEU A 76 -2.78 -12.10 3.85
C LEU A 76 -2.81 -11.39 2.49
N GLY A 77 -2.08 -11.94 1.53
CA GLY A 77 -1.86 -11.37 0.20
C GLY A 77 -0.56 -10.58 0.12
N CYS A 78 0.27 -10.89 -0.88
CA CYS A 78 1.55 -10.24 -1.16
C CYS A 78 1.49 -9.42 -2.47
N GLY A 79 0.32 -8.83 -2.76
CA GLY A 79 0.17 -7.80 -3.81
C GLY A 79 0.77 -6.45 -3.39
N PRO A 80 0.60 -5.38 -4.20
CA PRO A 80 1.18 -4.07 -3.90
C PRO A 80 0.88 -3.56 -2.50
N ILE A 81 -0.38 -3.66 -2.04
CA ILE A 81 -0.78 -3.24 -0.69
C ILE A 81 -0.18 -4.13 0.41
N GLY A 82 -0.13 -5.45 0.19
CA GLY A 82 0.50 -6.38 1.13
C GLY A 82 1.98 -6.11 1.32
N ILE A 83 2.69 -5.82 0.22
CA ILE A 83 4.10 -5.41 0.27
C ILE A 83 4.27 -4.07 1.00
N ALA A 84 3.39 -3.10 0.75
CA ALA A 84 3.39 -1.83 1.49
C ALA A 84 3.20 -2.04 3.01
N ILE A 85 2.30 -2.95 3.41
CA ILE A 85 2.10 -3.33 4.81
C ILE A 85 3.37 -3.96 5.40
N ILE A 86 3.97 -4.93 4.71
CA ILE A 86 5.21 -5.59 5.17
C ILE A 86 6.34 -4.57 5.36
N ALA A 87 6.51 -3.66 4.39
CA ALA A 87 7.50 -2.59 4.49
C ALA A 87 7.24 -1.67 5.70
N ALA A 88 5.99 -1.26 5.91
CA ALA A 88 5.61 -0.42 7.04
C ALA A 88 5.82 -1.13 8.39
N LEU A 89 5.47 -2.43 8.49
CA LEU A 89 5.74 -3.25 9.68
C LEU A 89 7.24 -3.37 9.95
N LYS A 90 8.05 -3.54 8.90
CA LYS A 90 9.51 -3.62 9.03
C LYS A 90 10.10 -2.30 9.54
N ILE A 91 9.63 -1.15 9.03
CA ILE A 91 10.02 0.19 9.51
C ILE A 91 9.60 0.39 10.99
N ARG A 92 8.46 -0.16 11.40
CA ARG A 92 7.99 -0.16 12.80
C ARG A 92 8.74 -1.15 13.70
N CYS A 93 9.76 -1.84 13.19
CA CYS A 93 10.55 -2.83 13.93
C CYS A 93 9.72 -4.01 14.48
N VAL A 94 8.65 -4.40 13.78
CA VAL A 94 7.96 -5.67 14.05
C VAL A 94 8.86 -6.81 13.59
N GLU A 95 9.21 -7.71 14.52
CA GLU A 95 10.21 -8.75 14.29
C GLU A 95 9.61 -9.97 13.59
N THR A 96 8.38 -10.33 13.94
CA THR A 96 7.71 -11.51 13.40
C THR A 96 6.64 -11.11 12.40
N ILE A 97 7.02 -11.03 11.12
CA ILE A 97 6.11 -10.76 10.01
C ILE A 97 5.96 -12.04 9.18
N VAL A 98 4.79 -12.66 9.24
CA VAL A 98 4.42 -13.82 8.40
C VAL A 98 3.57 -13.35 7.24
N ALA A 99 3.88 -13.77 6.02
CA ALA A 99 3.13 -13.39 4.83
C ALA A 99 2.57 -14.62 4.08
N SER A 100 1.38 -14.50 3.49
CA SER A 100 0.72 -15.60 2.80
C SER A 100 0.23 -15.15 1.43
N ASP A 101 0.58 -15.87 0.36
CA ASP A 101 0.12 -15.59 -1.01
C ASP A 101 0.25 -16.85 -1.87
N PHE A 102 -0.56 -17.01 -2.91
CA PHE A 102 -0.47 -18.15 -3.83
C PHE A 102 0.73 -18.05 -4.79
N SER A 103 1.17 -16.84 -5.14
CA SER A 103 2.26 -16.64 -6.10
C SER A 103 3.63 -16.81 -5.43
N PRO A 104 4.48 -17.74 -5.88
CA PRO A 104 5.84 -17.88 -5.34
C PRO A 104 6.68 -16.62 -5.55
N LYS A 105 6.48 -15.92 -6.69
CA LYS A 105 7.17 -14.66 -6.98
C LYS A 105 6.80 -13.56 -5.97
N ARG A 106 5.51 -13.45 -5.61
CA ARG A 106 5.06 -12.47 -4.63
C ARG A 106 5.56 -12.80 -3.22
N ARG A 107 5.60 -14.09 -2.85
CA ARG A 107 6.21 -14.54 -1.59
C ARG A 107 7.71 -14.22 -1.52
N ALA A 108 8.46 -14.46 -2.60
CA ALA A 108 9.89 -14.11 -2.64
C ALA A 108 10.13 -12.60 -2.44
N LEU A 109 9.28 -11.76 -3.04
CA LEU A 109 9.31 -10.32 -2.79
C LEU A 109 8.96 -9.99 -1.33
N ALA A 110 7.92 -10.60 -0.77
CA ALA A 110 7.55 -10.41 0.63
C ALA A 110 8.70 -10.74 1.60
N ALA A 111 9.43 -11.83 1.35
CA ALA A 111 10.62 -12.19 2.13
C ALA A 111 11.72 -11.12 2.04
N THR A 112 12.00 -10.63 0.83
CA THR A 112 12.98 -9.55 0.59
C THR A 112 12.59 -8.25 1.31
N MET A 113 11.30 -7.98 1.43
CA MET A 113 10.77 -6.76 2.04
C MET A 113 10.69 -6.81 3.57
N GLY A 114 10.91 -7.98 4.19
CA GLY A 114 10.98 -8.12 5.65
C GLY A 114 10.09 -9.19 6.27
N ALA A 115 9.32 -9.96 5.47
CA ALA A 115 8.62 -11.13 6.00
C ALA A 115 9.63 -12.22 6.38
N VAL A 116 9.62 -12.65 7.65
CA VAL A 116 10.52 -13.70 8.16
C VAL A 116 10.05 -15.10 7.76
N GLN A 117 8.77 -15.24 7.42
CA GLN A 117 8.20 -16.48 6.92
C GLN A 117 7.17 -16.17 5.84
N THR A 118 7.16 -16.97 4.77
CA THR A 118 6.15 -16.89 3.72
C THR A 118 5.48 -18.23 3.50
N ILE A 119 4.16 -18.24 3.36
CA ILE A 119 3.33 -19.47 3.31
C ILE A 119 2.61 -19.54 1.96
N ASP A 120 2.63 -20.72 1.31
CA ASP A 120 1.68 -21.04 0.25
C ASP A 120 0.40 -21.60 0.89
N PRO A 121 -0.76 -20.91 0.79
CA PRO A 121 -2.00 -21.39 1.39
C PRO A 121 -2.42 -22.78 0.91
N ARG A 122 -1.99 -23.22 -0.29
CA ARG A 122 -2.34 -24.53 -0.85
C ARG A 122 -1.60 -25.69 -0.19
N ALA A 123 -0.43 -25.41 0.39
CA ALA A 123 0.41 -26.43 1.00
C ALA A 123 0.01 -26.74 2.45
N VAL A 124 -0.89 -25.94 3.04
CA VAL A 124 -1.34 -26.14 4.42
C VAL A 124 -2.38 -27.27 4.45
N ARG A 125 -1.99 -28.44 4.96
CA ARG A 125 -2.95 -29.50 5.31
C ARG A 125 -3.87 -28.97 6.40
N ARG A 126 -5.19 -29.19 6.25
CA ARG A 126 -6.14 -28.96 7.34
C ARG A 126 -5.67 -29.81 8.53
N SER A 127 -5.29 -29.15 9.61
CA SER A 127 -5.18 -29.79 10.92
C SER A 127 -6.59 -30.30 11.24
N THR A 128 -6.84 -31.60 11.05
CA THR A 128 -8.01 -32.27 11.58
C THR A 128 -7.99 -32.09 13.10
N ARG A 129 -8.80 -31.14 13.59
CA ARG A 129 -9.36 -31.16 14.94
C ARG A 129 -10.84 -31.39 14.80
#